data_AF-M9X2I5-F1
#
_entry.id   AF-M9X2I5-F1
#
_cell.length_a   1.000
_cell.length_b   1.000
_cell.length_c   1.000
_cell.angle_alpha   90.00
_cell.angle_beta   90.00
_cell.angle_gamma   90.00
#
_symmetry.space_group_name_H-M   'P 1'
#
loop_
_entity.id
_entity.type
_entity.pdbx_description
1 polymer ?
#
loop_
_entity_poly.entity_id
_entity_poly.type
_entity_poly.pdbx_seq_one_letter_code
_entity_poly.pdbx_strand_id
1 'polypeptide(L)'
;MLRALGVPDLNVEVPSVADEEGFLEALEAAITSFVEDGEDDQSPLGLIEADPSAYDLSDEPDHEELQNAVRDFMNAGDSQLTLITPESPIQPDGGENPSKFWVFLLQMPSLSEHRWWAIVDKNGRHDTYNYGVI
;
A
#
# COMPACT_ATOMS: atom_id res chain seq x y z
N MET A 1 -8.39 -9.57 9.68
CA MET A 1 -8.08 -8.28 9.04
C MET A 1 -7.78 -8.45 7.56
N LEU A 2 -6.61 -8.96 7.13
CA LEU A 2 -6.25 -9.10 5.70
C LEU A 2 -7.33 -9.78 4.82
N ARG A 3 -7.92 -10.88 5.28
CA ARG A 3 -9.07 -11.54 4.61
C ARG A 3 -10.29 -10.62 4.42
N ALA A 4 -10.57 -9.74 5.38
CA ALA A 4 -11.68 -8.80 5.30
C ALA A 4 -11.41 -7.64 4.34
N LEU A 5 -10.13 -7.31 4.12
CA LEU A 5 -9.66 -6.31 3.15
C LEU A 5 -9.46 -6.89 1.74
N GLY A 6 -9.78 -8.19 1.54
CA GLY A 6 -9.63 -8.86 0.27
C GLY A 6 -8.18 -9.20 -0.12
N VAL A 7 -7.23 -9.13 0.82
CA VAL A 7 -5.80 -9.40 0.58
C VAL A 7 -5.24 -10.53 1.45
N PRO A 8 -5.86 -11.71 1.48
CA PRO A 8 -5.49 -12.79 2.39
C PRO A 8 -4.07 -13.34 2.21
N ASP A 9 -3.49 -13.18 1.03
CA ASP A 9 -2.22 -13.80 0.64
C ASP A 9 -1.06 -12.79 0.64
N LEU A 10 -1.33 -11.52 0.96
CA LEU A 10 -0.31 -10.49 1.13
C LEU A 10 0.64 -10.86 2.29
N ASN A 11 1.92 -10.97 1.99
CA ASN A 11 2.94 -11.22 3.00
C ASN A 11 3.24 -9.94 3.77
N VAL A 12 2.94 -9.92 5.07
CA VAL A 12 3.20 -8.76 5.94
C VAL A 12 4.37 -9.05 6.88
N GLU A 13 5.46 -8.32 6.70
CA GLU A 13 6.61 -8.36 7.60
C GLU A 13 6.46 -7.30 8.69
N VAL A 14 6.22 -7.77 9.92
CA VAL A 14 5.97 -6.91 11.08
C VAL A 14 7.11 -7.05 12.09
N PRO A 15 7.89 -5.98 12.36
CA PRO A 15 8.82 -5.97 13.48
C PRO A 15 8.05 -5.92 14.81
N SER A 16 8.73 -6.14 15.93
CA SER A 16 8.09 -5.98 17.24
C SER A 16 7.62 -4.53 17.43
N VAL A 17 6.30 -4.33 17.52
CA VAL A 17 5.67 -3.03 17.77
C VAL A 17 5.16 -2.97 19.20
N ALA A 18 5.30 -1.83 19.87
CA ALA A 18 4.83 -1.64 21.24
C ALA A 18 3.33 -1.33 21.33
N ASP A 19 2.79 -0.71 20.28
CA ASP A 19 1.39 -0.35 20.14
C ASP A 19 0.75 -1.24 19.06
N GLU A 20 0.27 -2.40 19.49
CA GLU A 20 -0.30 -3.41 18.58
C GLU A 20 -1.64 -2.95 17.98
N GLU A 21 -2.48 -2.26 18.75
CA GLU A 21 -3.78 -1.78 18.28
C GLU A 21 -3.60 -0.66 17.26
N GLY A 22 -2.79 0.35 17.57
CA GLY A 22 -2.47 1.43 16.62
C GLY A 22 -1.76 0.91 15.37
N PHE A 23 -0.96 -0.15 15.48
CA PHE A 23 -0.37 -0.81 14.31
C PHE A 23 -1.43 -1.46 13.42
N LEU A 24 -2.40 -2.19 14.00
CA LEU A 24 -3.45 -2.86 13.22
C LEU A 24 -4.36 -1.85 12.52
N GLU A 25 -4.75 -0.77 13.21
CA GLU A 25 -5.52 0.32 12.61
C GLU A 25 -4.74 0.99 11.46
N ALA A 26 -3.44 1.23 11.65
CA ALA A 26 -2.61 1.82 10.60
C ALA A 26 -2.38 0.88 9.41
N LEU A 27 -2.26 -0.42 9.66
CA LEU A 27 -2.13 -1.43 8.60
C LEU A 27 -3.43 -1.52 7.78
N GLU A 28 -4.58 -1.46 8.42
CA GLU A 28 -5.88 -1.38 7.74
C GLU A 28 -6.00 -0.10 6.90
N ALA A 29 -5.60 1.04 7.45
CA ALA A 29 -5.62 2.32 6.74
C ALA A 29 -4.67 2.31 5.51
N ALA A 30 -3.47 1.77 5.66
CA ALA A 30 -2.48 1.69 4.58
C ALA A 30 -2.93 0.77 3.43
N ILE A 31 -3.48 -0.41 3.74
CA ILE A 31 -4.00 -1.31 2.71
C ILE A 31 -5.18 -0.66 1.99
N THR A 32 -6.10 -0.03 2.74
CA THR A 32 -7.23 0.69 2.16
C THR A 32 -6.76 1.81 1.23
N SER A 33 -5.74 2.59 1.63
CA SER A 33 -5.22 3.66 0.76
C SER A 33 -4.62 3.11 -0.53
N PHE A 34 -3.83 2.04 -0.49
CA PHE A 34 -3.27 1.48 -1.72
C PHE A 34 -4.34 0.99 -2.71
N VAL A 35 -5.47 0.53 -2.19
CA VAL A 35 -6.57 -0.01 -3.00
C VAL A 35 -7.49 1.09 -3.50
N GLU A 36 -7.79 2.11 -2.70
CA GLU A 36 -8.87 3.06 -2.97
C GLU A 36 -8.40 4.48 -3.32
N ASP A 37 -7.16 4.84 -2.95
CA ASP A 37 -6.57 6.16 -3.18
C ASP A 37 -5.60 6.14 -4.37
N GLY A 38 -6.08 6.72 -5.48
CA GLY A 38 -5.36 6.90 -6.74
C GLY A 38 -4.92 8.35 -6.99
N GLU A 39 -4.86 9.21 -5.97
CA GLU A 39 -4.50 10.63 -6.18
C GLU A 39 -3.09 10.83 -6.76
N ASP A 40 -2.15 9.95 -6.39
CA ASP A 40 -0.81 9.89 -6.97
C ASP A 40 -0.81 8.98 -8.22
N ASP A 41 -0.31 9.49 -9.35
CA ASP A 41 -0.33 8.75 -10.62
C ASP A 41 0.63 7.55 -10.66
N GLN A 42 1.53 7.42 -9.67
CA GLN A 42 2.38 6.26 -9.47
C GLN A 42 1.88 5.33 -8.35
N SER A 43 0.80 5.66 -7.63
CA SER A 43 0.16 4.74 -6.68
C SER A 43 -0.26 3.43 -7.36
N PRO A 44 -0.50 2.33 -6.62
CA PRO A 44 -0.96 1.09 -7.23
C PRO A 44 -2.23 1.27 -8.05
N LEU A 45 -3.22 1.97 -7.48
CA LEU A 45 -4.47 2.27 -8.19
C LEU A 45 -4.23 3.22 -9.36
N GLY A 46 -3.52 4.33 -9.14
CA GLY A 46 -3.24 5.33 -10.18
C GLY A 46 -2.48 4.75 -11.38
N LEU A 47 -1.57 3.81 -11.15
CA LEU A 47 -0.84 3.11 -12.20
C LEU A 47 -1.75 2.21 -13.05
N ILE A 48 -2.70 1.53 -12.42
CA ILE A 48 -3.69 0.69 -13.13
C ILE A 48 -4.71 1.58 -13.87
N GLU A 49 -5.17 2.67 -13.25
CA GLU A 49 -6.07 3.65 -13.86
C GLU A 49 -5.47 4.31 -15.11
N ALA A 50 -4.15 4.51 -15.14
CA ALA A 50 -3.47 5.14 -16.27
C ALA A 50 -3.45 4.26 -17.54
N ASP A 51 -3.41 2.94 -17.40
CA ASP A 51 -3.48 2.00 -18.52
C ASP A 51 -4.14 0.67 -18.12
N PRO A 52 -5.49 0.65 -17.95
CA PRO A 52 -6.19 -0.55 -17.52
C PRO A 52 -6.02 -1.74 -18.48
N SER A 53 -5.86 -1.44 -19.77
CA SER A 53 -5.71 -2.44 -20.82
C SER A 53 -4.43 -3.26 -20.69
N ALA A 54 -3.38 -2.70 -20.08
CA ALA A 54 -2.13 -3.41 -19.78
C ALA A 54 -2.30 -4.49 -18.71
N TYR A 55 -3.40 -4.45 -17.96
CA TYR A 55 -3.70 -5.34 -16.84
C TYR A 55 -4.94 -6.22 -17.10
N ASP A 56 -5.25 -6.47 -18.38
CA ASP A 56 -6.38 -7.31 -18.82
C ASP A 56 -7.76 -6.84 -18.31
N LEU A 57 -7.89 -5.55 -17.99
CA LEU A 57 -9.16 -4.94 -17.59
C LEU A 57 -9.98 -4.48 -18.81
N SER A 58 -11.26 -4.20 -18.57
CA SER A 58 -12.14 -3.65 -19.59
C SER A 58 -11.68 -2.27 -20.10
N ASP A 59 -12.18 -1.83 -21.26
CA ASP A 59 -11.81 -0.54 -21.85
C ASP A 59 -12.24 0.67 -20.98
N GLU A 60 -13.31 0.50 -20.21
CA GLU A 60 -13.86 1.50 -19.27
C GLU A 60 -14.18 0.78 -17.95
N PRO A 61 -13.16 0.40 -17.15
CA PRO A 61 -13.37 -0.34 -15.93
C PRO A 61 -14.05 0.55 -14.90
N ASP A 62 -14.95 -0.05 -14.12
CA ASP A 62 -15.48 0.64 -12.96
C ASP A 62 -14.49 0.60 -11.79
N HIS A 63 -14.80 1.35 -10.73
CA HIS A 63 -13.92 1.45 -9.57
C HIS A 63 -13.74 0.11 -8.86
N GLU A 64 -14.76 -0.77 -8.86
CA GLU A 64 -14.65 -2.08 -8.23
C GLU A 64 -13.69 -3.00 -9.01
N GLU A 65 -13.74 -2.96 -10.33
CA GLU A 65 -12.81 -3.68 -11.22
C GLU A 65 -11.35 -3.24 -10.99
N LEU A 66 -11.10 -1.93 -10.94
CA LEU A 66 -9.77 -1.37 -10.66
C LEU A 66 -9.24 -1.76 -9.28
N GLN A 67 -10.07 -1.60 -8.24
CA GLN A 67 -9.69 -1.98 -6.88
C GLN A 67 -9.41 -3.48 -6.75
N ASN A 68 -10.20 -4.31 -7.43
CA ASN A 68 -9.99 -5.76 -7.45
C ASN A 68 -8.67 -6.13 -8.14
N ALA A 69 -8.30 -5.42 -9.21
CA ALA A 69 -7.00 -5.60 -9.84
C ALA A 69 -5.85 -5.32 -8.87
N VAL A 70 -5.91 -4.22 -8.10
CA VAL A 70 -4.90 -3.94 -7.06
C VAL A 70 -4.85 -5.08 -6.03
N ARG A 71 -5.99 -5.54 -5.53
CA ARG A 71 -6.06 -6.65 -4.56
C ARG A 71 -5.48 -7.94 -5.15
N ASP A 72 -5.73 -8.24 -6.42
CA ASP A 72 -5.19 -9.42 -7.09
C ASP A 72 -3.66 -9.38 -7.15
N PHE A 73 -3.07 -8.23 -7.47
CA PHE A 73 -1.60 -8.06 -7.40
C PHE A 73 -1.07 -8.19 -5.97
N MET A 74 -1.74 -7.63 -4.97
CA MET A 74 -1.36 -7.83 -3.57
C MET A 74 -1.42 -9.32 -3.15
N ASN A 75 -2.26 -10.13 -3.80
CA ASN A 75 -2.40 -11.57 -3.55
C ASN A 75 -1.58 -12.46 -4.49
N ALA A 76 -0.75 -11.91 -5.37
CA ALA A 76 0.03 -12.69 -6.35
C ALA A 76 1.07 -13.64 -5.73
N GLY A 77 1.27 -13.57 -4.41
CA GLY A 77 2.17 -14.44 -3.64
C GLY A 77 3.64 -14.02 -3.64
N ASP A 78 4.00 -13.03 -4.47
CA ASP A 78 5.29 -12.35 -4.49
C ASP A 78 5.24 -10.94 -3.88
N SER A 79 4.04 -10.47 -3.52
CA SER A 79 3.82 -9.17 -2.90
C SER A 79 4.18 -9.17 -1.41
N GLN A 80 4.88 -8.12 -1.00
CA GLN A 80 5.36 -7.93 0.36
C GLN A 80 5.01 -6.54 0.88
N LEU A 81 4.47 -6.49 2.10
CA LEU A 81 4.25 -5.27 2.85
C LEU A 81 5.14 -5.27 4.09
N THR A 82 5.98 -4.25 4.24
CA THR A 82 6.94 -4.15 5.35
C THR A 82 6.71 -2.85 6.11
N LEU A 83 6.62 -2.93 7.44
CA LEU A 83 6.62 -1.73 8.27
C LEU A 83 8.05 -1.16 8.37
N ILE A 84 8.22 0.10 8.00
CA ILE A 84 9.49 0.82 8.12
C ILE A 84 9.62 1.46 9.50
N THR A 85 10.81 1.32 10.06
CA THR A 85 11.22 1.84 11.36
C THR A 85 12.34 2.87 11.19
N PRO A 86 12.65 3.69 12.21
CA PRO A 86 13.80 4.60 12.16
C PRO A 86 15.14 3.89 11.89
N GLU A 87 15.25 2.62 12.24
CA GLU A 87 16.43 1.78 12.06
C GLU A 87 16.45 1.03 10.73
N SER A 88 15.36 1.07 9.96
CA SER A 88 15.27 0.41 8.66
C SER A 88 16.29 1.02 7.68
N PRO A 89 17.00 0.19 6.88
CA PRO A 89 18.02 0.67 5.95
C PRO A 89 17.42 1.49 4.78
N ILE A 90 16.15 1.24 4.48
CA ILE A 90 15.36 2.01 3.52
C ILE A 90 14.43 2.95 4.27
N GLN A 91 14.28 4.16 3.75
CA GLN A 91 13.44 5.23 4.29
C GLN A 91 12.52 5.74 3.18
N PRO A 92 11.34 6.28 3.52
CA PRO A 92 10.39 6.76 2.52
C PRO A 92 10.97 7.93 1.71
N ASP A 93 10.75 7.92 0.41
CA ASP A 93 11.31 8.89 -0.53
C ASP A 93 10.77 10.32 -0.31
N GLY A 94 9.56 10.46 0.24
CA GLY A 94 8.94 11.74 0.62
C GLY A 94 9.54 12.39 1.86
N GLY A 95 10.45 11.71 2.57
CA GLY A 95 11.13 12.23 3.76
C GLY A 95 10.31 12.17 5.04
N GLU A 96 9.21 11.42 5.05
CA GLU A 96 8.41 11.16 6.24
C GLU A 96 9.24 10.45 7.32
N ASN A 97 8.95 10.77 8.59
CA ASN A 97 9.72 10.24 9.72
C ASN A 97 8.99 9.03 10.35
N PRO A 98 9.54 7.81 10.29
CA PRO A 98 8.91 6.61 10.89
C PRO A 98 8.74 6.66 12.42
N SER A 99 9.38 7.61 13.11
CA SER A 99 9.09 7.87 14.52
C SER A 99 7.72 8.53 14.72
N LYS A 100 7.27 9.34 13.75
CA LYS A 100 6.01 10.10 13.81
C LYS A 100 4.86 9.44 13.06
N PHE A 101 5.17 8.71 12.00
CA PHE A 101 4.20 8.06 11.13
C PHE A 101 4.38 6.54 11.20
N TRP A 102 3.31 5.79 10.99
CA TRP A 102 3.43 4.42 10.51
C TRP A 102 3.69 4.50 9.02
N VAL A 103 4.81 3.92 8.58
CA VAL A 103 5.26 3.98 7.19
C VAL A 103 5.33 2.56 6.67
N PHE A 104 4.54 2.26 5.66
CA PHE A 104 4.50 0.94 5.05
C PHE A 104 5.11 0.99 3.65
N LEU A 105 6.02 0.06 3.40
CA LEU A 105 6.57 -0.22 2.07
C LEU A 105 5.82 -1.40 1.47
N LEU A 106 5.13 -1.19 0.37
CA LEU A 106 4.54 -2.24 -0.46
C LEU A 106 5.42 -2.46 -1.69
N GLN A 107 5.71 -3.72 -1.98
CA GLN A 107 6.36 -4.17 -3.20
C GLN A 107 5.51 -5.26 -3.83
N MET A 108 5.22 -5.14 -5.12
CA MET A 108 4.42 -6.08 -5.90
C MET A 108 5.12 -6.33 -7.24
N PRO A 109 6.14 -7.21 -7.27
CA PRO A 109 6.97 -7.43 -8.47
C PRO A 109 6.17 -7.84 -9.71
N SER A 110 5.04 -8.53 -9.52
CA SER A 110 4.11 -8.87 -10.61
C SER A 110 3.37 -7.68 -11.21
N LEU A 111 3.23 -6.56 -10.49
CA LEU A 111 2.64 -5.31 -11.02
C LEU A 111 3.73 -4.42 -11.64
N SER A 112 4.78 -4.10 -10.88
CA SER A 112 5.80 -3.14 -11.31
C SER A 112 7.07 -3.21 -10.46
N GLU A 113 8.14 -2.56 -10.92
CA GLU A 113 9.39 -2.37 -10.16
C GLU A 113 9.29 -1.25 -9.11
N HIS A 114 8.14 -0.57 -9.03
CA HIS A 114 7.88 0.47 -8.05
C HIS A 114 8.03 -0.02 -6.60
N ARG A 115 8.41 0.94 -5.76
CA ARG A 115 8.20 0.91 -4.31
C ARG A 115 7.02 1.81 -4.01
N TRP A 116 6.02 1.26 -3.34
CA TRP A 116 4.86 2.04 -2.91
C TRP A 116 4.92 2.30 -1.42
N TRP A 117 4.67 3.54 -1.06
CA TRP A 117 4.70 4.02 0.31
C TRP A 117 3.29 4.38 0.76
N ALA A 118 2.87 3.90 1.93
CA ALA A 118 1.68 4.40 2.61
C ALA A 118 2.07 5.04 3.93
N ILE A 119 1.54 6.24 4.17
CA ILE A 119 1.87 7.09 5.32
C ILE A 119 0.63 7.28 6.17
N VAL A 120 0.70 6.82 7.42
CA VAL A 120 -0.40 6.97 8.40
C VAL A 120 0.11 7.74 9.61
N ASP A 121 -0.55 8.84 9.97
CA ASP A 121 -0.19 9.61 11.17
C ASP A 121 -0.57 8.86 12.45
N LYS A 122 0.40 8.59 13.31
CA LYS A 122 0.19 7.95 14.62
C LYS A 122 -0.75 8.72 15.54
N ASN A 123 -0.93 10.01 15.29
CA ASN A 123 -1.78 10.90 16.08
C ASN A 123 -3.10 11.25 15.37
N GLY A 124 -3.33 10.72 14.15
CA GLY A 124 -4.54 10.99 13.37
C GLY A 124 -4.77 12.47 13.04
N ARG A 125 -3.72 13.29 12.91
CA ARG A 125 -3.85 14.72 12.54
C ARG A 125 -3.85 14.95 11.05
N HIS A 126 -3.37 13.96 10.30
CA HIS A 126 -3.30 13.96 8.85
C HIS A 126 -3.99 12.71 8.31
N ASP A 127 -4.65 12.87 7.17
CA ASP A 127 -5.26 11.75 6.45
C ASP A 127 -4.16 10.79 5.95
N THR A 128 -4.54 9.54 5.76
CA THR A 128 -3.65 8.54 5.17
C THR A 128 -3.54 8.80 3.68
N TYR A 129 -2.33 8.70 3.14
CA TYR A 129 -2.06 8.84 1.71
C TYR A 129 -1.00 7.83 1.26
N ASN A 130 -0.93 7.60 -0.04
CA ASN A 130 0.05 6.70 -0.64
C ASN A 130 0.66 7.27 -1.92
N TYR A 131 1.84 6.77 -2.30
CA TYR A 131 2.55 7.19 -3.51
C TYR A 131 3.52 6.11 -4.00
N GLY A 132 3.88 6.15 -5.29
CA GLY A 132 4.85 5.24 -5.90
C GLY A 132 6.16 5.92 -6.32
N VAL A 133 7.28 5.18 -6.23
CA VAL A 133 8.59 5.61 -6.74
C VAL A 133 9.33 4.44 -7.38
N ILE A 134 10.00 4.69 -8.52
CA ILE A 134 10.89 3.74 -9.19
C ILE A 134 12.29 3.77 -8.57
#